data_AF-A0A0S8K0T8-F1
#
_entry.id   AF-A0A0S8K0T8-F1
#
_cell.length_a   1.000
_cell.length_b   1.000
_cell.length_c   1.000
_cell.angle_alpha   90.00
_cell.angle_beta   90.00
_cell.angle_gamma   90.00
#
_symmetry.space_group_name_H-M   'P 1'
#
loop_
_entity.id
_entity.type
_entity.pdbx_description
1 polymer ?
#
loop_
_entity_poly.entity_id
_entity_poly.type
_entity_poly.pdbx_seq_one_letter_code
_entity_poly.pdbx_strand_id
1 'polypeptide(L)'
;MIVVLLLVIVITVFIFGLFKRRIRYITLEEVIPAGEVISKEEGIVEYKGVQYILGTNDLDTKMHLLNKLGLLGIEDTLVVDLSYHGQIIIRDRTAHDALRRK
;
A
#
# COMPACT_ATOMS: atom_id res chain seq x y z
N MET A 1 30.58 -31.26 18.38
CA MET A 1 29.97 -31.20 17.04
C MET A 1 28.50 -30.80 17.08
N ILE A 2 27.66 -31.45 17.89
CA ILE A 2 26.23 -31.11 18.02
C ILE A 2 25.98 -29.67 18.50
N VAL A 3 26.75 -29.19 19.48
CA VAL A 3 26.61 -27.81 20.00
C VAL A 3 26.94 -26.76 18.93
N VAL A 4 27.97 -27.02 18.12
CA VAL A 4 28.36 -26.13 17.00
C VAL A 4 27.25 -26.10 15.94
N LEU A 5 26.63 -27.26 15.66
CA LEU A 5 25.53 -27.37 14.71
C LEU A 5 24.30 -26.54 15.13
N LEU A 6 23.93 -26.60 16.42
CA LEU A 6 22.81 -25.82 16.97
C LEU A 6 23.07 -24.32 16.88
N LEU A 7 24.30 -23.89 17.13
CA LEU A 7 24.70 -22.48 17.07
C LEU A 7 24.59 -21.93 15.63
N VAL A 8 24.98 -22.72 14.63
CA VAL A 8 24.80 -22.38 13.22
C VAL A 8 23.32 -22.23 12.87
N ILE A 9 22.44 -23.12 13.33
CA ILE A 9 20.99 -23.04 13.06
C ILE A 9 20.40 -21.73 13.62
N VAL A 10 20.72 -21.38 14.86
CA VAL A 10 20.22 -20.15 15.50
C VAL A 10 20.69 -18.91 14.75
N ILE A 11 21.97 -18.85 14.39
CA ILE A 11 22.52 -17.74 13.60
C ILE A 11 21.82 -17.65 12.24
N THR A 12 21.60 -18.78 11.57
CA THR A 12 21.00 -18.81 10.23
C THR A 12 19.54 -18.31 10.28
N VAL A 13 18.76 -18.74 11.27
CA VAL A 13 17.38 -18.26 11.48
C VAL A 13 17.36 -16.76 11.79
N PHE A 14 18.30 -16.29 12.60
CA PHE A 14 18.39 -14.87 12.96
C PHE A 14 18.75 -13.99 11.75
N ILE A 15 19.74 -14.41 10.96
CA ILE A 15 20.13 -13.73 9.72
C ILE A 15 18.95 -13.75 8.72
N PHE A 16 18.27 -14.89 8.55
CA PHE A 16 17.13 -14.99 7.64
C PHE A 16 15.96 -14.10 8.06
N GLY A 17 15.71 -13.97 9.36
CA GLY A 17 14.70 -13.05 9.92
C GLY A 17 15.02 -11.57 9.65
N LEU A 18 16.30 -11.19 9.74
CA LEU A 18 16.75 -9.81 9.50
C LEU A 18 16.77 -9.45 8.01
N PHE A 19 17.16 -10.38 7.13
CA PHE A 19 17.23 -10.13 5.68
C PHE A 19 15.87 -9.92 5.00
N LYS A 20 14.77 -10.28 5.65
CA LYS A 20 13.42 -10.15 5.07
C LYS A 20 12.97 -8.68 4.91
N ARG A 21 13.66 -7.70 5.50
CA ARG A 21 13.29 -6.27 5.44
C ARG A 21 14.09 -5.47 4.41
N ARG A 22 14.26 -5.97 3.19
CA ARG A 22 14.64 -5.06 2.09
C ARG A 22 13.43 -4.18 1.76
N ILE A 23 13.39 -3.02 2.39
CA ILE A 23 12.41 -1.97 2.06
C ILE A 23 12.79 -1.48 0.66
N ARG A 24 12.05 -1.96 -0.34
CA ARG A 24 12.15 -1.45 -1.70
C ARG A 24 11.34 -0.15 -1.70
N TYR A 25 12.01 0.98 -1.97
CA TYR A 25 11.31 2.24 -2.17
C TYR A 25 10.55 2.12 -3.49
N ILE A 26 9.23 2.13 -3.43
CA ILE A 26 8.37 2.14 -4.61
C ILE A 26 7.63 3.47 -4.72
N THR A 27 7.34 3.90 -5.93
CA THR A 27 6.64 5.18 -6.19
C THR A 27 5.14 4.97 -6.34
N LEU A 28 4.35 6.05 -6.25
CA LEU A 28 2.89 6.00 -6.47
C LEU A 28 2.53 5.44 -7.86
N GLU A 29 3.35 5.75 -8.86
CA GLU A 29 3.22 5.29 -10.25
C GLU A 29 3.48 3.78 -10.39
N GLU A 30 4.31 3.21 -9.50
CA GLU A 30 4.52 1.76 -9.43
C GLU A 30 3.39 1.05 -8.66
N VAL A 31 2.76 1.71 -7.69
CA VAL A 31 1.65 1.14 -6.90
C VAL A 31 0.39 0.96 -7.76
N ILE A 32 0.06 1.95 -8.57
CA ILE A 32 -1.07 1.90 -9.50
C ILE A 32 -0.56 2.22 -10.91
N PRO A 33 -0.15 1.19 -11.68
CA PRO A 33 0.31 1.38 -13.04
C PRO A 33 -0.80 2.03 -13.88
N ALA A 34 -0.45 3.08 -14.62
CA ALA A 34 -1.38 3.90 -15.42
C ALA A 34 -2.42 4.72 -14.61
N GLY A 35 -2.24 4.86 -13.29
CA GLY A 35 -2.96 5.85 -12.49
C GLY A 35 -2.43 7.26 -12.70
N GLU A 36 -3.32 8.24 -12.71
CA GLU A 36 -2.96 9.66 -12.74
C GLU A 36 -2.69 10.16 -11.32
N VAL A 37 -1.49 10.65 -11.05
CA VAL A 37 -1.14 11.15 -9.72
C VAL A 37 -1.70 12.55 -9.53
N ILE A 38 -2.78 12.66 -8.75
CA ILE A 38 -3.45 13.93 -8.43
C ILE A 38 -2.64 14.74 -7.41
N SER A 39 -2.05 14.09 -6.41
CA SER A 39 -1.19 14.74 -5.42
C SER A 39 -0.06 13.82 -4.98
N LYS A 40 1.18 14.22 -5.22
CA LYS A 40 2.37 13.48 -4.75
C LYS A 40 2.59 13.65 -3.25
N GLU A 41 2.22 14.80 -2.69
CA GLU A 41 2.40 15.11 -1.26
C GLU A 41 1.39 14.37 -0.38
N GLU A 42 0.14 14.31 -0.82
CA GLU A 42 -0.93 13.58 -0.12
C GLU A 42 -0.96 12.09 -0.51
N GLY A 43 -0.20 11.69 -1.55
CA GLY A 43 -0.18 10.33 -2.08
C GLY A 43 -1.52 9.91 -2.69
N ILE A 44 -2.12 10.78 -3.51
CA ILE A 44 -3.42 10.57 -4.14
C ILE A 44 -3.22 10.23 -5.60
N VAL A 45 -3.85 9.14 -6.04
CA VAL A 45 -3.83 8.64 -7.41
C VAL A 45 -5.26 8.40 -7.88
N GLU A 46 -5.59 8.82 -9.08
CA GLU A 46 -6.86 8.53 -9.73
C GLU A 46 -6.68 7.44 -10.79
N TYR A 47 -7.52 6.41 -10.76
CA TYR A 47 -7.47 5.33 -11.73
C TYR A 47 -8.87 4.79 -11.98
N LYS A 48 -9.27 4.73 -13.24
CA LYS A 48 -10.59 4.24 -13.68
C LYS A 48 -11.79 4.92 -12.97
N GLY A 49 -11.69 6.22 -12.71
CA GLY A 49 -12.71 7.01 -12.02
C GLY A 49 -12.72 6.89 -10.49
N VAL A 50 -11.90 5.98 -9.94
CA VAL A 50 -11.71 5.79 -8.50
C VAL A 50 -10.52 6.62 -8.02
N GLN A 51 -10.71 7.37 -6.94
CA GLN A 51 -9.65 8.10 -6.27
C GLN A 51 -9.05 7.25 -5.14
N TYR A 52 -7.78 6.90 -5.26
CA TYR A 52 -7.01 6.17 -4.27
C TYR A 52 -6.18 7.13 -3.42
N ILE A 53 -6.47 7.18 -2.13
CA ILE A 53 -5.68 7.93 -1.14
C ILE A 53 -4.72 6.94 -0.50
N LEU A 54 -3.49 6.90 -1.01
CA LEU A 54 -2.45 5.99 -0.54
C LEU A 54 -1.60 6.62 0.55
N GLY A 55 -1.46 7.95 0.62
CA GLY A 55 -0.42 8.58 1.43
C GLY A 55 0.99 8.29 0.89
N THR A 56 2.01 8.70 1.62
CA THR A 56 3.43 8.61 1.19
C THR A 56 4.20 7.43 1.80
N ASN A 57 3.60 6.75 2.78
CA ASN A 57 4.23 5.69 3.55
C ASN A 57 3.70 4.30 3.17
N ASP A 58 4.51 3.26 3.39
CA ASP A 58 4.14 1.84 3.25
C ASP A 58 3.54 1.45 1.90
N LEU A 59 3.99 2.12 0.83
CA LEU A 59 3.46 1.94 -0.52
C LEU A 59 3.49 0.47 -0.98
N ASP A 60 4.54 -0.29 -0.63
CA ASP A 60 4.67 -1.71 -0.98
C ASP A 60 3.56 -2.58 -0.37
N THR A 61 3.27 -2.34 0.92
CA THR A 61 2.16 -3.00 1.61
C THR A 61 0.83 -2.63 0.97
N LYS A 62 0.64 -1.36 0.60
CA LYS A 62 -0.60 -0.86 -0.02
C LYS A 62 -0.79 -1.44 -1.42
N MET A 63 0.26 -1.53 -2.22
CA MET A 63 0.25 -2.22 -3.52
C MET A 63 -0.16 -3.68 -3.36
N HIS A 64 0.42 -4.38 -2.38
CA HIS A 64 0.04 -5.77 -2.11
C HIS A 64 -1.43 -5.92 -1.69
N LEU A 65 -1.95 -5.00 -0.87
CA LEU A 65 -3.35 -4.98 -0.46
C LEU A 65 -4.30 -4.71 -1.63
N LEU A 66 -3.99 -3.70 -2.46
CA LEU A 66 -4.77 -3.38 -3.66
C LEU A 66 -4.90 -4.59 -4.58
N ASN A 67 -3.78 -5.29 -4.83
CA ASN A 67 -3.75 -6.49 -5.67
C ASN A 67 -4.51 -7.66 -5.03
N LYS A 68 -4.30 -7.90 -3.72
CA LYS A 68 -4.92 -9.03 -3.01
C LYS A 68 -6.43 -8.90 -2.90
N LEU A 69 -6.93 -7.68 -2.74
CA LEU A 69 -8.36 -7.37 -2.62
C LEU A 69 -9.04 -7.07 -3.97
N GLY A 70 -8.28 -7.04 -5.06
CA GLY A 70 -8.81 -6.75 -6.39
C GLY A 70 -9.36 -5.33 -6.54
N LEU A 71 -8.88 -4.37 -5.73
CA LEU A 71 -9.44 -3.02 -5.68
C LEU A 71 -9.20 -2.24 -6.98
N LEU A 72 -8.12 -2.54 -7.72
CA LEU A 72 -7.83 -1.95 -9.03
C LEU A 72 -8.82 -2.36 -10.13
N GLY A 73 -9.65 -3.37 -9.88
CA GLY A 73 -10.71 -3.80 -10.79
C GLY A 73 -12.01 -3.00 -10.67
N ILE A 74 -12.10 -2.10 -9.70
CA ILE A 74 -13.30 -1.29 -9.46
C ILE A 74 -13.33 -0.15 -10.47
N GLU A 75 -14.48 0.02 -11.13
CA GLU A 75 -14.74 1.06 -12.12
C GLU A 75 -15.99 1.83 -11.69
N ASP A 76 -15.81 2.82 -10.82
CA ASP A 76 -16.91 3.62 -10.28
C ASP A 76 -16.40 4.94 -9.68
N THR A 77 -17.30 5.85 -9.36
CA THR A 77 -17.02 7.18 -8.81
C THR A 77 -16.82 7.08 -7.29
N LEU A 78 -15.78 6.36 -6.88
CA LEU A 78 -15.50 6.02 -5.47
C LEU A 78 -14.18 6.62 -4.99
N VAL A 79 -14.05 6.74 -3.67
CA VAL A 79 -12.81 7.07 -2.98
C VAL A 79 -12.40 5.87 -2.14
N VAL A 80 -11.20 5.34 -2.39
CA VAL A 80 -10.58 4.25 -1.64
C VAL A 80 -9.41 4.83 -0.85
N ASP A 81 -9.59 4.92 0.46
CA ASP A 81 -8.61 5.50 1.37
C ASP A 81 -7.86 4.41 2.14
N LEU A 82 -6.56 4.30 1.86
CA LEU A 82 -5.59 3.42 2.50
C LEU A 82 -4.56 4.20 3.33
N SER A 83 -4.81 5.49 3.63
CA SER A 83 -3.89 6.29 4.45
C SER A 83 -3.80 5.81 5.89
N TYR A 84 -4.87 5.17 6.39
CA TYR A 84 -4.97 4.65 7.75
C TYR A 84 -4.35 3.26 7.88
N HIS A 85 -3.55 3.07 8.94
CA HIS A 85 -2.92 1.79 9.20
C HIS A 85 -3.97 0.70 9.49
N GLY A 86 -3.98 -0.35 8.67
CA GLY A 86 -4.83 -1.53 8.84
C GLY A 86 -6.32 -1.34 8.51
N GLN A 87 -6.71 -0.19 7.97
CA GLN A 87 -8.09 0.10 7.59
C GLN A 87 -8.15 0.53 6.13
N ILE A 88 -9.22 0.13 5.45
CA ILE A 88 -9.53 0.57 4.09
C ILE A 88 -10.92 1.19 4.15
N ILE A 89 -11.02 2.46 3.78
CA ILE A 89 -12.28 3.17 3.81
C ILE A 89 -12.72 3.41 2.37
N ILE A 90 -13.87 2.85 1.99
CA ILE A 90 -14.46 3.02 0.66
C ILE A 90 -15.68 3.92 0.82
N ARG A 91 -15.74 5.01 0.05
CA ARG A 91 -16.83 6.00 0.10
C ARG A 91 -17.25 6.41 -1.30
N ASP A 92 -18.49 6.85 -1.43
CA ASP A 92 -18.94 7.56 -2.62
C ASP A 92 -18.21 8.91 -2.74
N ARG A 93 -17.69 9.22 -3.93
CA ARG A 93 -16.95 10.45 -4.20
C ARG A 93 -17.82 11.69 -4.03
N THR A 94 -19.10 11.62 -4.39
CA THR A 94 -20.03 12.75 -4.24
C THR A 94 -20.24 13.12 -2.77
N ALA A 95 -20.36 12.11 -1.91
CA ALA A 95 -20.45 12.31 -0.46
C ALA A 95 -19.13 12.81 0.14
N HIS A 96 -17.98 12.34 -0.37
CA HIS A 96 -16.67 12.78 0.08
C HIS A 96 -16.41 14.27 -0.23
N ASP A 97 -16.70 14.71 -1.46
CA ASP A 97 -16.49 16.09 -1.89
C ASP A 97 -17.39 17.08 -1.14
N ALA A 98 -18.62 16.66 -0.78
CA ALA A 98 -19.53 17.47 0.03
C ALA A 98 -18.99 17.74 1.44
N LEU A 99 -18.21 16.81 2.01
CA LEU A 99 -17.56 16.94 3.31
C LEU A 99 -16.34 17.86 3.29
N ARG A 100 -15.55 17.87 2.19
CA ARG A 100 -14.37 18.75 2.05
C ARG A 100 -14.71 20.23 1.82
N ARG A 101 -15.94 20.56 1.40
CA ARG A 101 -16.39 21.95 1.14
C ARG A 101 -16.96 22.66 2.37
N LYS A 102 -17.02 21.99 3.52
CA LYS A 102 -17.59 22.51 4.76
C LYS A 102 -16.49 22.86 5.76
#